data_AF-A0A1Q7F684-F1
#
_entry.id   AF-A0A1Q7F684-F1
#
_cell.length_a   1.000
_cell.length_b   1.000
_cell.length_c   1.000
_cell.angle_alpha   90.00
_cell.angle_beta   90.00
_cell.angle_gamma   90.00
#
_symmetry.space_group_name_H-M   'P 1'
#
loop_
_entity.id
_entity.type
_entity.pdbx_description
1 polymer ?
#
loop_
_entity_poly.entity_id
_entity_poly.type
_entity_poly.pdbx_seq_one_letter_code
_entity_poly.pdbx_strand_id
1 'polypeptide(L)'
;MLDLPTLPKKKVSLIGGTVAKLDPIQNQVTVQTFGSKQKMRMGFDVRTRFFRDGQTSNQRELKPGQRVYVDTMLDGTKIFAKTIWIETQAPAGDARGQVMSYDPQDGTLTLRDELSAQPNKFHVAPTTVVRQEKETRSVADLKPGSLVSLTFGAQGGDHRTVSEINVLAQPGSSFSFFGKVTYVDLSRRLIAIANQPDSKTYDIYLEALPMSALRDVRQGSEVGISAVFDGSRYVARSIEVVPSTPLTPADR
;
A
#
# COMPACT_ATOMS: atom_id res chain seq x y z
N MET A 1 39.59 12.41 29.24
CA MET A 1 38.24 12.07 28.74
C MET A 1 37.65 13.37 28.21
N LEU A 2 37.46 13.54 26.90
CA LEU A 2 36.87 14.76 26.35
C LEU A 2 35.34 14.66 26.46
N ASP A 3 34.72 15.60 27.17
CA ASP A 3 33.26 15.74 27.24
C ASP A 3 32.75 16.38 25.94
N LEU A 4 31.79 15.72 25.28
CA LEU A 4 31.15 16.26 24.07
C LEU A 4 30.03 17.23 24.47
N PRO A 5 29.89 18.39 23.79
CA PRO A 5 28.84 19.35 24.09
C PRO A 5 27.44 18.74 23.88
N THR A 6 26.44 19.27 24.59
CA THR A 6 25.06 18.81 24.45
C THR A 6 24.49 19.16 23.07
N LEU A 7 23.63 18.29 22.53
CA LEU A 7 23.01 18.51 21.23
C LEU A 7 22.03 19.70 21.27
N PRO A 8 21.98 20.55 20.22
CA PRO A 8 21.06 21.67 20.17
C PRO A 8 19.59 21.21 20.09
N LYS A 9 18.67 21.96 20.71
CA LYS A 9 17.22 21.68 20.72
C LYS A 9 16.51 22.08 19.41
N LYS A 10 17.06 21.73 18.24
CA LYS A 10 16.50 22.07 16.91
C LYS A 10 15.52 21.01 16.39
N LYS A 11 14.77 21.35 15.32
CA LYS A 11 13.86 20.42 14.62
C LYS A 11 14.61 19.16 14.18
N VAL A 12 14.00 18.01 14.44
CA VAL A 12 14.49 16.70 14.01
C VAL A 12 13.74 16.31 12.74
N SER A 13 14.45 15.75 11.76
CA SER A 13 13.87 15.22 10.52
C SER A 13 14.06 13.71 10.46
N LEU A 14 13.00 12.97 10.17
CA LEU A 14 13.04 11.52 10.02
C LEU A 14 13.42 11.15 8.59
N ILE A 15 14.42 10.28 8.44
CA ILE A 15 14.86 9.75 7.14
C ILE A 15 14.82 8.22 7.20
N GLY A 16 14.09 7.61 6.28
CA GLY A 16 14.12 6.16 6.07
C GLY A 16 15.05 5.77 4.92
N GLY A 17 15.80 4.69 5.07
CA GLY A 17 16.62 4.17 3.99
C GLY A 17 17.36 2.88 4.31
N THR A 18 18.31 2.53 3.44
CA THR A 18 19.22 1.38 3.62
C THR A 18 20.64 1.87 3.88
N VAL A 19 21.34 1.26 4.83
CA VAL A 19 22.76 1.57 5.13
C VAL A 19 23.61 1.18 3.92
N ALA A 20 24.08 2.18 3.18
CA ALA A 20 24.94 2.00 2.01
C ALA A 20 26.41 1.83 2.41
N LYS A 21 26.85 2.52 3.46
CA LYS A 21 28.23 2.44 3.98
C LYS A 21 28.25 2.80 5.46
N LEU A 22 29.10 2.11 6.22
CA LEU A 22 29.43 2.43 7.61
C LEU A 22 30.93 2.66 7.72
N ASP A 23 31.31 3.80 8.29
CA ASP A 23 32.69 4.13 8.67
C ASP A 23 32.76 4.24 10.20
N PRO A 24 33.13 3.14 10.88
CA PRO A 24 33.19 3.12 12.34
C PRO A 24 34.37 3.91 12.91
N ILE A 25 35.39 4.24 12.10
CA ILE A 25 36.54 5.03 12.54
C ILE A 25 36.17 6.51 12.59
N GLN A 26 35.45 6.98 11.57
CA GLN A 26 34.98 8.37 11.50
C GLN A 26 33.61 8.60 12.16
N ASN A 27 33.03 7.55 12.76
CA ASN A 27 31.66 7.52 13.28
C ASN A 27 30.63 8.11 12.31
N GLN A 28 30.63 7.56 11.08
CA GLN A 28 29.76 8.03 10.01
C GLN A 28 29.00 6.90 9.35
N VAL A 29 27.76 7.19 9.02
CA VAL A 29 26.89 6.29 8.26
C VAL A 29 26.41 7.00 7.01
N THR A 30 26.38 6.28 5.89
CA THR A 30 25.75 6.72 4.65
C THR A 30 24.51 5.89 4.42
N VAL A 31 23.36 6.55 4.32
CA VAL A 31 22.06 5.91 4.07
C VAL A 31 21.58 6.29 2.69
N GLN A 32 21.19 5.31 1.88
CA GLN A 32 20.45 5.53 0.66
C GLN A 32 18.97 5.66 1.01
N THR A 33 18.37 6.81 0.76
CA THR A 33 17.00 7.13 1.20
C THR A 33 15.96 6.32 0.43
N PHE A 34 14.83 5.98 1.04
CA PHE A 34 13.69 5.40 0.31
C PHE A 34 13.06 6.42 -0.65
N GLY A 35 12.45 5.92 -1.73
CA GLY A 35 11.79 6.75 -2.75
C GLY A 35 12.75 7.51 -3.68
N SER A 36 14.06 7.50 -3.42
CA SER A 36 15.07 8.09 -4.31
C SER A 36 16.36 7.27 -4.31
N LYS A 37 17.29 7.56 -5.22
CA LYS A 37 18.64 6.98 -5.20
C LYS A 37 19.66 7.85 -4.46
N GLN A 38 19.22 8.90 -3.78
CA GLN A 38 20.10 9.82 -3.06
C GLN A 38 20.73 9.15 -1.83
N LYS A 39 22.01 9.47 -1.59
CA LYS A 39 22.78 8.99 -0.45
C LYS A 39 23.06 10.15 0.51
N MET A 40 22.67 9.99 1.75
CA MET A 40 22.89 10.97 2.81
C MET A 40 23.95 10.48 3.78
N ARG A 41 24.99 11.30 4.00
CA ARG A 41 26.07 11.03 4.95
C ARG A 41 25.78 11.76 6.26
N MET A 42 25.87 11.02 7.36
CA MET A 42 25.51 11.50 8.70
C MET A 42 26.57 11.07 9.69
N GLY A 43 26.93 11.96 10.62
CA GLY A 43 27.74 11.61 11.78
C GLY A 43 26.88 11.03 12.90
N PHE A 44 27.46 10.19 13.73
CA PHE A 44 26.88 9.74 14.99
C PHE A 44 27.97 9.76 16.07
N ASP A 45 27.59 9.69 17.34
CA ASP A 45 28.55 9.54 18.45
C ASP A 45 27.85 8.92 19.66
N VAL A 46 28.46 9.00 20.85
CA VAL A 46 27.89 8.49 22.11
C VAL A 46 26.54 9.09 22.49
N ARG A 47 26.15 10.24 21.90
CA ARG A 47 24.85 10.90 22.08
C ARG A 47 23.77 10.28 21.18
N THR A 48 24.15 9.46 20.21
CA THR A 48 23.22 8.75 19.32
C THR A 48 22.60 7.57 20.05
N ARG A 49 21.26 7.49 20.03
CA ARG A 49 20.53 6.33 20.55
C ARG A 49 20.32 5.32 19.43
N PHE A 50 20.57 4.05 19.73
CA PHE A 50 20.35 2.95 18.80
C PHE A 50 19.21 2.09 19.31
N PHE A 51 18.29 1.73 18.42
CA PHE A 51 17.24 0.76 18.68
C PHE A 51 17.29 -0.32 17.62
N ARG A 52 17.09 -1.57 18.02
CA ARG A 52 16.88 -2.70 17.12
C ARG A 52 15.50 -3.28 17.39
N ASP A 53 14.64 -3.26 16.39
CA ASP A 53 13.26 -3.80 16.47
C ASP A 53 12.50 -3.29 17.72
N GLY A 54 12.66 -1.99 18.00
CA GLY A 54 12.06 -1.31 19.16
C GLY A 54 12.80 -1.46 20.49
N GLN A 55 13.79 -2.34 20.60
CA GLN A 55 14.60 -2.52 21.82
C GLN A 55 15.89 -1.70 21.79
N THR A 56 16.35 -1.23 22.94
CA THR A 56 17.63 -0.51 23.05
C THR A 56 18.79 -1.37 22.55
N SER A 57 19.63 -0.77 21.71
CA SER A 57 20.74 -1.42 21.02
C SER A 57 21.99 -0.52 21.06
N ASN A 58 23.02 -0.84 20.28
CA ASN A 58 24.27 -0.10 20.17
C ASN A 58 24.81 -0.08 18.73
N GLN A 59 25.82 0.75 18.47
CA GLN A 59 26.43 0.93 17.15
C GLN A 59 26.91 -0.37 16.48
N ARG A 60 27.37 -1.38 17.24
CA ARG A 60 27.92 -2.63 16.66
C ARG A 60 26.86 -3.42 15.90
N GLU A 61 25.61 -3.15 16.17
CA GLU A 61 24.46 -3.79 15.55
C GLU A 61 24.12 -3.23 14.17
N LEU A 62 24.63 -2.05 13.84
CA LEU A 62 24.46 -1.36 12.57
C LEU A 62 25.44 -1.94 11.53
N LYS A 63 24.92 -2.38 10.39
CA LYS A 63 25.67 -3.01 9.31
C LYS A 63 25.21 -2.50 7.95
N PRO A 64 26.10 -2.45 6.94
CA PRO A 64 25.69 -2.23 5.54
C PRO A 64 24.60 -3.22 5.11
N GLY A 65 23.66 -2.73 4.29
CA GLY A 65 22.50 -3.50 3.80
C GLY A 65 21.28 -3.47 4.71
N GLN A 66 21.42 -3.04 5.97
CA GLN A 66 20.27 -2.96 6.89
C GLN A 66 19.35 -1.78 6.57
N ARG A 67 18.06 -1.99 6.81
CA ARG A 67 17.05 -0.94 6.82
C ARG A 67 17.15 -0.14 8.11
N VAL A 68 17.13 1.19 7.98
CA VAL A 68 17.18 2.10 9.11
C VAL A 68 16.21 3.26 8.94
N TYR A 69 15.68 3.73 10.07
CA TYR A 69 15.09 5.04 10.19
C TYR A 69 15.96 5.90 11.10
N VAL A 70 16.27 7.10 10.65
CA VAL A 70 17.22 7.98 11.32
C VAL A 70 16.53 9.30 11.63
N ASP A 71 16.41 9.58 12.92
CA ASP A 71 16.15 10.93 13.41
C ASP A 71 17.41 11.77 13.20
N THR A 72 17.34 12.76 12.33
CA THR A 72 18.48 13.63 12.01
C THR A 72 18.29 15.05 12.52
N MET A 73 19.41 15.70 12.81
CA MET A 73 19.46 17.14 13.09
C MET A 73 20.73 17.74 12.49
N LEU A 74 20.78 19.07 12.39
CA LEU A 74 22.01 19.78 12.07
C LEU A 74 22.85 19.99 13.33
N ASP A 75 24.08 19.50 13.32
CA ASP A 75 25.15 19.83 14.28
C ASP A 75 26.19 20.69 13.54
N GLY A 76 26.12 22.00 13.74
CA GLY A 76 26.82 22.98 12.90
C GLY A 76 26.37 22.89 11.43
N THR A 77 27.31 22.55 10.54
CA THR A 77 27.08 22.35 9.10
C THR A 77 26.91 20.88 8.70
N LYS A 78 26.97 19.96 9.67
CA LYS A 78 26.90 18.51 9.42
C LYS A 78 25.56 17.94 9.86
N ILE A 79 25.11 16.91 9.17
CA ILE A 79 23.93 16.14 9.58
C ILE A 79 24.37 15.14 10.65
N PHE A 80 23.69 15.16 11.78
CA PHE A 80 23.91 14.29 12.92
C PHE A 80 22.72 13.35 13.10
N ALA A 81 22.99 12.07 13.29
CA ALA A 81 22.00 11.04 13.59
C ALA A 81 21.74 10.99 15.10
N LYS A 82 20.59 11.50 15.53
CA LYS A 82 20.15 11.53 16.94
C LYS A 82 19.67 10.16 17.42
N THR A 83 18.86 9.51 16.60
CA THR A 83 18.32 8.18 16.87
C THR A 83 18.45 7.36 15.60
N ILE A 84 18.95 6.13 15.70
CA ILE A 84 19.00 5.16 14.61
C ILE A 84 18.15 3.96 15.03
N TRP A 85 17.05 3.76 14.33
CA TRP A 85 16.19 2.60 14.43
C TRP A 85 16.63 1.60 13.36
N ILE A 86 17.11 0.45 13.79
CA ILE A 86 17.52 -0.68 12.95
C ILE A 86 16.34 -1.64 12.89
N GLU A 87 15.83 -1.89 11.68
CA GLU A 87 14.84 -2.95 11.46
C GLU A 87 15.56 -4.16 10.89
N THR A 88 15.47 -5.30 11.59
CA THR A 88 16.04 -6.57 11.14
C THR A 88 15.06 -7.40 10.33
N GLN A 89 13.76 -7.18 10.55
CA GLN A 89 12.73 -7.81 9.75
C GLN A 89 12.55 -7.04 8.45
N ALA A 90 12.50 -7.80 7.35
CA ALA A 90 11.97 -7.25 6.12
C ALA A 90 10.56 -6.71 6.38
N PRO A 91 10.15 -5.52 5.89
CA PRO A 91 8.78 -5.09 6.10
C PRO A 91 7.87 -6.17 5.54
N ALA A 92 7.11 -6.80 6.44
CA ALA A 92 5.86 -7.40 6.06
C ALA A 92 4.96 -6.22 5.67
N GLY A 93 4.51 -6.21 4.42
CA GLY A 93 3.67 -5.16 3.89
C GLY A 93 2.51 -5.76 3.13
N ASP A 94 1.42 -5.00 3.08
CA ASP A 94 0.32 -5.26 2.16
C ASP A 94 0.42 -4.30 1.00
N ALA A 95 0.24 -4.79 -0.22
CA ALA A 95 0.01 -3.95 -1.39
C ALA A 95 -1.31 -4.33 -2.04
N ARG A 96 -1.93 -3.36 -2.70
CA ARG A 96 -3.09 -3.58 -3.57
C ARG A 96 -2.78 -2.99 -4.92
N GLY A 97 -3.25 -3.66 -5.97
CA GLY A 97 -3.01 -3.16 -7.30
C GLY A 97 -3.48 -4.10 -8.39
N GLN A 98 -3.28 -3.63 -9.62
CA GLN A 98 -3.63 -4.37 -10.82
C GLN A 98 -2.41 -5.12 -11.33
N VAL A 99 -2.60 -6.41 -11.63
CA VAL A 99 -1.59 -7.25 -12.27
C VAL A 99 -1.32 -6.72 -13.67
N MET A 100 -0.08 -6.34 -13.95
CA MET A 100 0.34 -5.99 -15.30
C MET A 100 0.86 -7.23 -16.04
N SER A 101 1.66 -8.04 -15.37
CA SER A 101 2.22 -9.28 -15.93
C SER A 101 2.76 -10.18 -14.82
N TYR A 102 2.85 -11.48 -15.13
CA TYR A 102 3.54 -12.47 -14.33
C TYR A 102 4.49 -13.26 -15.24
N ASP A 103 5.77 -13.32 -14.87
CA ASP A 103 6.76 -14.15 -15.53
C ASP A 103 7.00 -15.43 -14.70
N PRO A 104 6.59 -16.61 -15.19
CA PRO A 104 6.76 -17.86 -14.47
C PRO A 104 8.21 -18.37 -14.45
N GLN A 105 9.11 -17.90 -15.33
CA GLN A 105 10.52 -18.32 -15.34
C GLN A 105 11.25 -17.74 -14.13
N ASP A 106 11.06 -16.45 -13.89
CA ASP A 106 11.74 -15.70 -12.82
C ASP A 106 10.84 -15.49 -11.59
N GLY A 107 9.62 -16.03 -11.62
CA GLY A 107 8.60 -15.84 -10.58
C GLY A 107 8.26 -14.37 -10.33
N THR A 108 8.39 -13.49 -11.34
CA THR A 108 8.27 -12.04 -11.13
C THR A 108 6.86 -11.56 -11.46
N LEU A 109 6.16 -11.02 -10.47
CA LEU A 109 4.86 -10.38 -10.61
C LEU A 109 5.03 -8.86 -10.65
N THR A 110 4.52 -8.23 -11.70
CA THR A 110 4.53 -6.76 -11.84
C THR A 110 3.13 -6.23 -11.57
N LEU A 111 3.00 -5.34 -10.57
CA LEU A 111 1.76 -4.66 -10.24
C LEU A 111 1.84 -3.17 -10.51
N ARG A 112 0.71 -2.61 -10.94
CA ARG A 112 0.42 -1.19 -10.81
C ARG A 112 -0.31 -0.95 -9.49
N ASP A 113 0.34 -0.25 -8.58
CA ASP A 113 -0.25 0.18 -7.31
C ASP A 113 -1.14 1.42 -7.53
N GLU A 114 -2.17 1.59 -6.72
CA GLU A 114 -3.05 2.77 -6.73
C GLU A 114 -2.34 4.02 -6.19
N LEU A 115 -1.33 3.84 -5.32
CA LEU A 115 -0.61 4.91 -4.64
C LEU A 115 0.69 5.32 -5.36
N SER A 116 1.18 4.52 -6.30
CA SER A 116 2.46 4.76 -7.01
C SER A 116 2.26 4.83 -8.52
N ALA A 117 2.78 5.89 -9.14
CA ALA A 117 2.79 6.02 -10.59
C ALA A 117 3.73 5.01 -11.29
N GLN A 118 4.69 4.41 -10.56
CA GLN A 118 5.61 3.42 -11.11
C GLN A 118 5.17 1.99 -10.75
N PRO A 119 5.22 1.05 -11.71
CA PRO A 119 4.96 -0.36 -11.44
C PRO A 119 5.94 -0.95 -10.42
N ASN A 120 5.40 -1.72 -9.48
CA ASN A 120 6.16 -2.44 -8.47
C ASN A 120 6.35 -3.89 -8.91
N LYS A 121 7.57 -4.41 -8.71
CA LYS A 121 7.90 -5.81 -8.98
C LYS A 121 8.01 -6.57 -7.67
N PHE A 122 7.39 -7.74 -7.64
CA PHE A 122 7.40 -8.67 -6.51
C PHE A 122 7.85 -10.04 -6.97
N HIS A 123 8.50 -10.79 -6.09
CA HIS A 123 8.89 -12.17 -6.34
C HIS A 123 7.83 -13.10 -5.74
N VAL A 124 7.24 -13.95 -6.57
CA VAL A 124 6.28 -14.97 -6.16
C VAL A 124 7.06 -16.26 -5.93
N ALA A 125 7.17 -16.66 -4.67
CA ALA A 125 7.83 -17.89 -4.30
C ALA A 125 6.94 -19.10 -4.61
N PRO A 126 7.50 -20.32 -4.76
CA PRO A 126 6.71 -21.54 -4.88
C PRO A 126 5.79 -21.81 -3.68
N THR A 127 6.09 -21.21 -2.52
CA THR A 127 5.30 -21.27 -1.29
C THR A 127 4.19 -20.22 -1.22
N THR A 128 4.10 -19.31 -2.19
CA THR A 128 3.06 -18.27 -2.20
C THR A 128 1.68 -18.90 -2.32
N VAL A 129 0.80 -18.56 -1.39
CA VAL A 129 -0.60 -19.01 -1.43
C VAL A 129 -1.40 -18.03 -2.27
N VAL A 130 -2.03 -18.51 -3.34
CA VAL A 130 -2.96 -17.71 -4.13
C VAL A 130 -4.38 -18.11 -3.79
N ARG A 131 -5.22 -17.13 -3.44
CA ARG A 131 -6.63 -17.33 -3.10
C ARG A 131 -7.52 -16.51 -4.00
N GLN A 132 -8.67 -17.06 -4.32
CA GLN A 132 -9.79 -16.33 -4.88
C GLN A 132 -11.00 -16.70 -4.03
N GLU A 133 -11.54 -15.72 -3.29
CA GLU A 133 -12.59 -15.95 -2.30
C GLU A 133 -12.18 -17.02 -1.26
N LYS A 134 -12.80 -18.21 -1.29
CA LYS A 134 -12.52 -19.33 -0.38
C LYS A 134 -11.67 -20.43 -1.02
N GLU A 135 -11.35 -20.32 -2.30
CA GLU A 135 -10.63 -21.33 -3.05
C GLU A 135 -9.15 -20.97 -3.19
N THR A 136 -8.28 -21.96 -3.06
CA THR A 136 -6.87 -21.83 -3.44
C THR A 136 -6.77 -21.97 -4.97
N ARG A 137 -6.08 -21.03 -5.61
CA ARG A 137 -5.86 -20.97 -7.05
C ARG A 137 -4.37 -21.07 -7.39
N SER A 138 -4.06 -21.19 -8.67
CA SER A 138 -2.68 -21.11 -9.15
C SER A 138 -2.31 -19.67 -9.47
N VAL A 139 -1.04 -19.32 -9.27
CA VAL A 139 -0.49 -18.03 -9.77
C VAL A 139 -0.60 -17.93 -11.30
N ALA A 140 -0.59 -19.07 -12.00
CA ALA A 140 -0.78 -19.11 -13.46
C ALA A 140 -2.18 -18.64 -13.89
N ASP A 141 -3.16 -18.64 -12.97
CA ASP A 141 -4.51 -18.16 -13.24
C ASP A 141 -4.64 -16.63 -13.16
N LEU A 142 -3.58 -15.92 -12.72
CA LEU A 142 -3.55 -14.47 -12.66
C LEU A 142 -3.48 -13.88 -14.07
N LYS A 143 -4.56 -13.20 -14.47
CA LYS A 143 -4.64 -12.52 -15.76
C LYS A 143 -4.16 -11.08 -15.65
N PRO A 144 -3.52 -10.50 -16.69
CA PRO A 144 -3.33 -9.07 -16.77
C PRO A 144 -4.65 -8.31 -16.55
N GLY A 145 -4.61 -7.22 -15.80
CA GLY A 145 -5.76 -6.45 -15.36
C GLY A 145 -6.45 -6.98 -14.10
N SER A 146 -6.10 -8.17 -13.59
CA SER A 146 -6.68 -8.68 -12.34
C SER A 146 -6.35 -7.75 -11.18
N LEU A 147 -7.36 -7.42 -10.37
CA LEU A 147 -7.17 -6.67 -9.13
C LEU A 147 -6.82 -7.65 -8.02
N VAL A 148 -5.70 -7.42 -7.33
CA VAL A 148 -5.22 -8.28 -6.26
C VAL A 148 -4.84 -7.46 -5.04
N SER A 149 -4.90 -8.09 -3.87
CA SER A 149 -4.16 -7.67 -2.69
C SER A 149 -3.11 -8.72 -2.37
N LEU A 150 -1.92 -8.29 -2.00
CA LEU A 150 -0.82 -9.18 -1.69
C LEU A 150 -0.18 -8.81 -0.36
N THR A 151 0.30 -9.83 0.33
CA THR A 151 1.13 -9.69 1.52
C THR A 151 2.53 -10.16 1.15
N PHE A 152 3.53 -9.34 1.44
CA PHE A 152 4.92 -9.57 1.07
C PHE A 152 5.84 -9.30 2.25
N GLY A 153 6.99 -9.96 2.28
CA GLY A 153 7.96 -9.88 3.37
C GLY A 153 7.94 -11.10 4.30
N ALA A 154 9.01 -11.23 5.07
CA ALA A 154 9.29 -12.28 6.08
C ALA A 154 9.86 -13.65 5.63
N GLN A 155 10.06 -13.94 4.34
CA GLN A 155 10.75 -15.17 3.90
C GLN A 155 12.03 -14.89 3.11
N GLY A 156 13.20 -15.23 3.67
CA GLY A 156 14.46 -15.34 2.93
C GLY A 156 15.28 -14.07 2.69
N GLY A 157 14.92 -12.93 3.29
CA GLY A 157 15.70 -11.69 3.21
C GLY A 157 15.44 -10.82 1.97
N ASP A 158 14.60 -11.29 1.02
CA ASP A 158 14.06 -10.44 -0.03
C ASP A 158 12.74 -9.81 0.44
N HIS A 159 12.78 -8.49 0.54
CA HIS A 159 11.71 -7.59 0.99
C HIS A 159 10.54 -7.52 0.01
N ARG A 160 10.59 -8.26 -1.09
CA ARG A 160 9.57 -8.29 -2.15
C ARG A 160 9.03 -9.69 -2.43
N THR A 161 9.42 -10.68 -1.63
CA THR A 161 8.86 -12.03 -1.70
C THR A 161 7.43 -12.01 -1.18
N VAL A 162 6.51 -12.49 -2.01
CA VAL A 162 5.08 -12.56 -1.70
C VAL A 162 4.80 -13.84 -0.93
N SER A 163 4.10 -13.74 0.19
CA SER A 163 3.62 -14.91 0.94
C SER A 163 2.19 -15.28 0.55
N GLU A 164 1.35 -14.29 0.25
CA GLU A 164 -0.06 -14.49 -0.11
C GLU A 164 -0.53 -13.51 -1.18
N ILE A 165 -1.34 -14.00 -2.12
CA ILE A 165 -2.04 -13.22 -3.14
C ILE A 165 -3.53 -13.52 -3.03
N ASN A 166 -4.35 -12.50 -2.74
CA ASN A 166 -5.80 -12.58 -2.80
C ASN A 166 -6.29 -11.90 -4.08
N VAL A 167 -6.91 -12.67 -4.97
CA VAL A 167 -7.55 -12.19 -6.19
C VAL A 167 -8.90 -11.59 -5.83
N LEU A 168 -9.01 -10.27 -5.99
CA LEU A 168 -10.20 -9.50 -5.65
C LEU A 168 -11.17 -9.42 -6.85
N ALA A 169 -10.62 -9.30 -8.05
CA ALA A 169 -11.39 -9.32 -9.29
C ALA A 169 -10.55 -9.75 -10.48
N GLN A 170 -11.16 -10.45 -11.44
CA GLN A 170 -10.56 -10.70 -12.74
C GLN A 170 -11.32 -9.93 -13.83
N PRO A 171 -10.67 -9.53 -14.93
CA PRO A 171 -11.37 -8.94 -16.06
C PRO A 171 -12.50 -9.86 -16.55
N GLY A 172 -13.69 -9.31 -16.68
CA GLY A 172 -14.91 -10.03 -17.04
C GLY A 172 -15.71 -10.59 -15.85
N SER A 173 -15.19 -10.53 -14.62
CA SER A 173 -15.94 -10.94 -13.43
C SER A 173 -17.12 -9.99 -13.17
N SER A 174 -18.28 -10.58 -12.85
CA SER A 174 -19.48 -9.85 -12.48
C SER A 174 -19.59 -9.70 -10.97
N PHE A 175 -20.06 -8.54 -10.52
CA PHE A 175 -20.25 -8.19 -9.12
C PHE A 175 -21.63 -7.56 -8.93
N SER A 176 -22.22 -7.82 -7.77
CA SER A 176 -23.43 -7.16 -7.32
C SER A 176 -23.12 -6.27 -6.13
N PHE A 177 -23.49 -5.01 -6.22
CA PHE A 177 -23.35 -4.03 -5.15
C PHE A 177 -24.73 -3.61 -4.67
N PHE A 178 -24.87 -3.43 -3.36
CA PHE A 178 -26.11 -2.98 -2.75
C PHE A 178 -25.81 -2.00 -1.63
N GLY A 179 -26.41 -0.81 -1.68
CA GLY A 179 -26.26 0.17 -0.62
C GLY A 179 -26.49 1.61 -1.07
N LYS A 180 -26.00 2.54 -0.26
CA LYS A 180 -26.26 3.97 -0.46
C LYS A 180 -25.21 4.60 -1.37
N VAL A 181 -25.68 5.40 -2.33
CA VAL A 181 -24.82 6.24 -3.16
C VAL A 181 -24.25 7.37 -2.30
N THR A 182 -22.93 7.42 -2.15
CA THR A 182 -22.23 8.43 -1.35
C THR A 182 -21.78 9.62 -2.18
N TYR A 183 -21.61 9.43 -3.50
CA TYR A 183 -21.17 10.44 -4.44
C TYR A 183 -21.70 10.16 -5.84
N VAL A 184 -21.99 11.23 -6.61
CA VAL A 184 -22.42 11.15 -8.00
C VAL A 184 -21.70 12.21 -8.83
N ASP A 185 -21.10 11.79 -9.93
CA ASP A 185 -20.58 12.65 -11.00
C ASP A 185 -21.12 12.16 -12.35
N LEU A 186 -22.21 12.79 -12.79
CA LEU A 186 -22.82 12.46 -14.08
C LEU A 186 -21.96 12.90 -15.28
N SER A 187 -21.08 13.89 -15.10
CA SER A 187 -20.18 14.35 -16.17
C SER A 187 -19.13 13.30 -16.50
N ARG A 188 -18.61 12.64 -15.47
CA ARG A 188 -17.67 11.50 -15.60
C ARG A 188 -18.37 10.15 -15.67
N ARG A 189 -19.71 10.13 -15.62
CA ARG A 189 -20.53 8.92 -15.51
C ARG A 189 -20.02 7.99 -14.41
N LEU A 190 -19.82 8.52 -13.21
CA LEU A 190 -19.24 7.83 -12.06
C LEU A 190 -20.14 8.02 -10.84
N ILE A 191 -20.29 6.95 -10.04
CA ILE A 191 -20.85 7.03 -8.69
C ILE A 191 -19.97 6.29 -7.71
N ALA A 192 -20.01 6.71 -6.45
CA ALA A 192 -19.47 5.91 -5.35
C ALA A 192 -20.63 5.30 -4.55
N ILE A 193 -20.54 4.01 -4.24
CA ILE A 193 -21.53 3.28 -3.44
C ILE A 193 -20.88 2.75 -2.17
N ALA A 194 -21.49 3.05 -1.01
CA ALA A 194 -21.18 2.37 0.24
C ALA A 194 -21.88 1.01 0.24
N ASN A 195 -21.15 -0.02 -0.14
CA ASN A 195 -21.65 -1.38 -0.30
C ASN A 195 -21.90 -2.03 1.07
N GLN A 196 -23.13 -2.45 1.33
CA GLN A 196 -23.54 -3.00 2.62
C GLN A 196 -22.90 -4.37 2.93
N PRO A 197 -22.81 -5.35 2.00
CA PRO A 197 -22.28 -6.67 2.29
C PRO A 197 -20.86 -6.70 2.85
N ASP A 198 -19.99 -5.76 2.44
CA ASP A 198 -18.60 -5.71 2.88
C ASP A 198 -18.19 -4.37 3.52
N SER A 199 -19.13 -3.44 3.66
CA SER A 199 -18.93 -2.11 4.24
C SER A 199 -17.81 -1.28 3.57
N LYS A 200 -17.47 -1.60 2.32
CA LYS A 200 -16.49 -0.86 1.52
C LYS A 200 -17.18 0.13 0.59
N THR A 201 -16.44 1.15 0.18
CA THR A 201 -16.90 2.09 -0.86
C THR A 201 -16.27 1.72 -2.19
N TYR A 202 -17.09 1.65 -3.24
CA TYR A 202 -16.66 1.33 -4.59
C TYR A 202 -17.02 2.43 -5.57
N ASP A 203 -16.07 2.75 -6.44
CA ASP A 203 -16.26 3.60 -7.60
C ASP A 203 -16.81 2.76 -8.77
N ILE A 204 -18.01 3.10 -9.24
CA ILE A 204 -18.71 2.39 -10.30
C ILE A 204 -18.96 3.33 -11.48
N TYR A 205 -18.47 2.94 -12.65
CA TYR A 205 -18.64 3.67 -13.90
C TYR A 205 -19.95 3.26 -14.59
N LEU A 206 -20.70 4.27 -15.03
CA LEU A 206 -22.05 4.15 -15.59
C LEU A 206 -22.05 4.30 -17.12
N GLU A 207 -20.89 4.24 -17.77
CA GLU A 207 -20.72 4.53 -19.20
C GLU A 207 -21.60 3.66 -20.10
N ALA A 208 -21.83 2.40 -19.71
CA ALA A 208 -22.64 1.43 -20.44
C ALA A 208 -24.16 1.57 -20.20
N LEU A 209 -24.60 2.47 -19.32
CA LEU A 209 -26.01 2.66 -18.99
C LEU A 209 -26.64 3.81 -19.79
N PRO A 210 -27.92 3.69 -20.16
CA PRO A 210 -28.67 4.80 -20.75
C PRO A 210 -28.95 5.87 -19.68
N MET A 211 -28.93 7.15 -20.08
CA MET A 211 -29.19 8.28 -19.16
C MET A 211 -30.57 8.21 -18.48
N SER A 212 -31.54 7.52 -19.09
CA SER A 212 -32.86 7.28 -18.49
C SER A 212 -32.77 6.48 -17.18
N ALA A 213 -31.87 5.50 -17.09
CA ALA A 213 -31.66 4.70 -15.89
C ALA A 213 -31.02 5.49 -14.74
N LEU A 214 -30.42 6.66 -15.03
CA LEU A 214 -29.71 7.48 -14.05
C LEU A 214 -30.56 8.62 -13.48
N ARG A 215 -31.79 8.82 -13.96
CA ARG A 215 -32.65 9.97 -13.59
C ARG A 215 -32.91 10.07 -12.09
N ASP A 216 -33.08 8.93 -11.44
CA ASP A 216 -33.46 8.83 -10.03
C ASP A 216 -32.26 8.50 -9.12
N VAL A 217 -31.07 8.31 -9.71
CA VAL A 217 -29.83 8.04 -8.99
C VAL A 217 -29.27 9.35 -8.47
N ARG A 218 -29.31 9.53 -7.15
CA ARG A 218 -28.81 10.72 -6.46
C ARG A 218 -27.97 10.30 -5.27
N GLN A 219 -27.17 11.22 -4.77
CA GLN A 219 -26.51 11.02 -3.48
C GLN A 219 -27.56 10.73 -2.40
N GLY A 220 -27.32 9.70 -1.59
CA GLY A 220 -28.24 9.21 -0.57
C GLY A 220 -29.23 8.15 -1.04
N SER A 221 -29.45 8.00 -2.35
CA SER A 221 -30.30 6.92 -2.89
C SER A 221 -29.73 5.56 -2.52
N GLU A 222 -30.59 4.62 -2.14
CA GLU A 222 -30.22 3.22 -2.00
C GLU A 222 -30.42 2.53 -3.35
N VAL A 223 -29.40 1.81 -3.81
CA VAL A 223 -29.38 1.22 -5.15
C VAL A 223 -28.84 -0.21 -5.12
N GLY A 224 -29.38 -1.04 -6.01
CA GLY A 224 -28.79 -2.31 -6.43
C GLY A 224 -28.09 -2.13 -7.79
N ILE A 225 -26.86 -2.63 -7.92
CA ILE A 225 -26.05 -2.48 -9.14
C ILE A 225 -25.46 -3.84 -9.50
N SER A 226 -25.62 -4.25 -10.76
CA SER A 226 -24.77 -5.29 -11.35
C SER A 226 -23.69 -4.63 -12.18
N ALA A 227 -22.44 -4.99 -11.97
CA ALA A 227 -21.30 -4.44 -12.71
C ALA A 227 -20.33 -5.55 -13.13
N VAL A 228 -19.57 -5.26 -14.18
CA VAL A 228 -18.46 -6.11 -14.65
C VAL A 228 -17.17 -5.36 -14.41
N PHE A 229 -16.17 -6.02 -13.82
CA PHE A 229 -14.83 -5.48 -13.75
C PHE A 229 -14.13 -5.65 -15.10
N ASP A 230 -13.73 -4.56 -15.76
CA ASP A 230 -13.13 -4.59 -17.10
C ASP A 230 -11.61 -4.80 -17.11
N GLY A 231 -11.00 -4.95 -15.93
CA GLY A 231 -9.55 -4.99 -15.74
C GLY A 231 -8.93 -3.66 -15.30
N SER A 232 -9.74 -2.60 -15.23
CA SER A 232 -9.32 -1.30 -14.70
C SER A 232 -10.33 -0.71 -13.71
N ARG A 233 -11.62 -0.96 -13.93
CA ARG A 233 -12.72 -0.36 -13.19
C ARG A 233 -13.96 -1.24 -13.19
N TYR A 234 -14.87 -0.99 -12.26
CA TYR A 234 -16.19 -1.61 -12.26
C TYR A 234 -17.12 -0.83 -13.17
N VAL A 235 -17.68 -1.49 -14.19
CA VAL A 235 -18.59 -0.90 -15.17
C VAL A 235 -19.98 -1.47 -14.97
N ALA A 236 -20.93 -0.61 -14.60
CA ALA A 236 -22.31 -0.99 -14.37
C ALA A 236 -22.96 -1.53 -15.66
N ARG A 237 -23.69 -2.63 -15.51
CA ARG A 237 -24.55 -3.25 -16.53
C ARG A 237 -26.02 -3.01 -16.23
N SER A 238 -26.37 -2.85 -14.97
CA SER A 238 -27.69 -2.41 -14.53
C SER A 238 -27.58 -1.59 -13.24
N ILE A 239 -28.59 -0.74 -13.01
CA ILE A 239 -28.78 -0.01 -11.76
C ILE A 239 -30.28 0.07 -11.48
N GLU A 240 -30.65 -0.20 -10.24
CA GLU A 240 -32.03 -0.13 -9.76
C GLU A 240 -32.06 0.70 -8.49
N VAL A 241 -32.87 1.75 -8.46
CA VAL A 241 -33.09 2.56 -7.26
C VAL A 241 -34.13 1.87 -6.41
N VAL A 242 -33.78 1.57 -5.16
CA VAL A 242 -34.72 1.01 -4.20
C VAL A 242 -35.63 2.14 -3.74
N PRO A 243 -36.96 2.03 -3.91
CA PRO A 243 -37.89 3.02 -3.38
C PRO A 243 -37.75 3.07 -1.87
N SER A 244 -37.46 4.24 -1.32
CA SER A 244 -37.60 4.45 0.11
C SER A 244 -39.09 4.36 0.45
N THR A 245 -39.53 3.26 1.07
CA THR A 245 -40.88 3.16 1.63
C THR A 245 -41.05 4.32 2.61
N PRO A 246 -41.98 5.26 2.38
CA PRO A 246 -42.26 6.29 3.37
C PRO A 246 -42.69 5.61 4.66
N LEU A 247 -42.07 5.98 5.79
CA LEU A 247 -42.62 5.64 7.09
C LEU A 247 -43.99 6.34 7.17
N THR A 248 -45.06 5.56 7.04
CA THR A 248 -46.40 6.04 7.36
C THR A 248 -46.35 6.51 8.82
N PRO A 249 -46.67 7.78 9.12
CA PRO A 249 -46.84 8.20 10.49
C PRO A 249 -48.13 7.54 11.01
N ALA A 250 -47.99 6.36 11.60
CA ALA A 250 -49.05 5.72 12.37
C ALA A 250 -48.88 6.12 13.84
N ASP A 251 -49.87 6.90 14.30
CA ASP A 251 -50.34 7.10 15.67
C ASP A 251 -49.38 7.71 16.71
N ARG A 252 -49.56 9.03 16.91
CA ARG A 252 -49.41 9.68 18.22
C ARG A 252 -50.54 9.25 19.15
#